data_AF-A0A2T3SVJ5-F1
#
_entry.id   AF-A0A2T3SVJ5-F1
#
_cell.length_a   1.000
_cell.length_b   1.000
_cell.length_c   1.000
_cell.angle_alpha   90.00
_cell.angle_beta   90.00
_cell.angle_gamma   90.00
#
_symmetry.space_group_name_H-M   'P 1'
#
loop_
_entity.id
_entity.type
_entity.pdbx_description
1 polymer ?
#
loop_
_entity_poly.entity_id
_entity_poly.type
_entity_poly.pdbx_seq_one_letter_code
_entity_poly.pdbx_strand_id
1 'polypeptide(L)'
;MSEINYQVLREKAEKATRGEWSLEYGENRFDGDDALIHREAAGYIPICRIEGAHPESGFDEDFQMEQQANAEFIAAANPATVLALLDERERNQQYIKRRDQENEEIALTVGKLRVELEEVKQHAEELSETKAVRNQWRPDICPITGRTFFMWIEHPTLGNVPTYGGPLDSYTIPTKDGDGEFSCERYDHDFGGWVESECLGLYLIDDREQCRVYELEERVKELETREVHLPTRYGLRYGHPINDDERHVMIPKENGCWLYLADLEHALRVAGIRIKGG
;
A
#
# COMPACT_ATOMS: atom_id res chain seq x y z
N MET A 1 -28.89 8.04 52.11
CA MET A 1 -29.97 8.42 51.20
C MET A 1 -30.82 7.19 50.96
N SER A 2 -32.13 7.27 51.22
CA SER A 2 -33.06 6.20 50.86
C SER A 2 -33.16 6.11 49.33
N GLU A 3 -33.22 4.90 48.79
CA GLU A 3 -33.42 4.69 47.36
C GLU A 3 -34.81 5.18 46.96
N ILE A 4 -34.89 6.08 45.97
CA ILE A 4 -36.17 6.59 45.47
C ILE A 4 -36.88 5.46 44.73
N ASN A 5 -38.10 5.13 45.16
CA ASN A 5 -38.94 4.19 44.43
C ASN A 5 -39.65 4.91 43.27
N TYR A 6 -39.06 4.82 42.07
CA TYR A 6 -39.56 5.48 40.86
C TYR A 6 -40.92 4.96 40.39
N GLN A 7 -41.23 3.69 40.62
CA GLN A 7 -42.53 3.12 40.25
C GLN A 7 -43.64 3.72 41.12
N VAL A 8 -43.40 3.81 42.43
CA VAL A 8 -44.32 4.47 43.36
C VAL A 8 -44.47 5.96 43.02
N LEU A 9 -43.38 6.63 42.60
CA LEU A 9 -43.44 8.02 42.18
C LEU A 9 -44.27 8.20 40.90
N ARG A 10 -44.10 7.33 39.90
CA ARG A 10 -44.90 7.30 38.66
C ARG A 10 -46.38 7.13 38.97
N GLU A 11 -46.72 6.13 39.78
CA GLU A 11 -48.12 5.86 40.15
C GLU A 11 -48.79 7.04 40.87
N LYS A 12 -48.04 7.76 41.71
CA LYS A 12 -48.53 8.98 42.37
C LYS A 12 -48.74 10.10 41.36
N ALA A 13 -47.82 10.31 40.43
CA ALA A 13 -47.95 11.33 39.39
C ALA A 13 -49.12 11.02 38.43
N GLU A 14 -49.32 9.78 38.02
CA GLU A 14 -50.43 9.39 37.12
C GLU A 14 -51.82 9.56 37.75
N LYS A 15 -51.92 9.43 39.08
CA LYS A 15 -53.16 9.62 39.86
C LYS A 15 -53.44 11.08 40.21
N ALA A 16 -52.43 11.94 40.19
CA ALA A 16 -52.59 13.36 40.48
C ALA A 16 -53.29 14.10 39.33
N THR A 17 -53.67 15.37 39.56
CA THR A 17 -54.25 16.23 38.53
C THR A 17 -53.29 16.34 37.35
N ARG A 18 -53.65 15.73 36.21
CA ARG A 18 -52.80 15.66 35.02
C ARG A 18 -52.44 17.04 34.47
N GLY A 19 -51.44 17.13 33.60
CA GLY A 19 -51.08 18.36 32.88
C GLY A 19 -50.24 19.32 33.70
N GLU A 20 -49.94 20.47 33.10
CA GLU A 20 -49.18 21.54 33.74
C GLU A 20 -50.03 22.28 34.77
N TRP A 21 -49.39 22.71 35.85
CA TRP A 21 -50.01 23.48 36.91
C TRP A 21 -49.53 24.92 36.82
N SER A 22 -50.47 25.85 37.00
CA SER A 22 -50.25 27.30 36.97
C SER A 22 -50.26 27.86 38.38
N LEU A 23 -49.52 28.94 38.58
CA LEU A 23 -49.40 29.65 39.85
C LEU A 23 -50.00 31.05 39.72
N GLU A 24 -50.89 31.40 40.63
CA GLU A 24 -51.55 32.69 40.72
C GLU A 24 -51.33 33.29 42.11
N TYR A 25 -51.05 34.59 42.17
CA TYR A 25 -50.90 35.35 43.42
C TYR A 25 -52.04 36.35 43.56
N GLY A 26 -52.56 36.55 44.77
CA GLY A 26 -53.65 37.50 45.04
C GLY A 26 -53.26 38.97 44.81
N GLU A 27 -54.21 39.81 44.39
CA GLU A 27 -53.95 41.20 43.98
C GLU A 27 -53.92 42.26 45.12
N ASN A 28 -54.21 41.90 46.39
CA ASN A 28 -54.40 42.89 47.48
C ASN A 28 -53.49 42.67 48.70
N ARG A 29 -52.87 43.74 49.23
CA ARG A 29 -51.93 43.72 50.38
C ARG A 29 -52.49 43.31 51.76
N PHE A 30 -53.75 42.91 51.85
CA PHE A 30 -54.38 42.48 53.11
C PHE A 30 -55.15 41.14 53.00
N ASP A 31 -55.37 40.62 51.78
CA ASP A 31 -55.96 39.30 51.47
C ASP A 31 -55.12 38.55 50.40
N GLY A 32 -53.90 39.03 50.12
CA GLY A 32 -53.02 38.61 49.01
C GLY A 32 -51.81 37.81 49.48
N ASP A 33 -51.94 37.19 50.64
CA ASP A 33 -50.88 36.44 51.30
C ASP A 33 -50.91 34.96 50.91
N ASP A 34 -51.59 34.57 49.83
CA ASP A 34 -51.64 33.18 49.41
C ASP A 34 -51.19 32.99 47.96
N ALA A 35 -50.44 31.92 47.75
CA ALA A 35 -50.16 31.38 46.43
C ALA A 35 -51.19 30.29 46.10
N LEU A 36 -51.89 30.43 44.98
CA LEU A 36 -52.79 29.39 44.50
C LEU A 36 -52.19 28.65 43.31
N ILE A 37 -52.07 27.34 43.46
CA ILE A 37 -51.73 26.43 42.37
C ILE A 37 -53.02 25.88 41.79
N HIS A 38 -53.21 26.06 40.49
CA HIS A 38 -54.41 25.65 39.79
C HIS A 38 -54.09 25.00 38.44
N ARG A 39 -55.11 24.47 37.79
CA ARG A 39 -55.05 24.05 36.39
C ARG A 39 -56.25 24.60 35.64
N GLU A 40 -56.00 25.21 34.48
CA GLU A 40 -57.04 25.57 33.52
C GLU A 40 -57.32 24.39 32.59
N ALA A 41 -58.33 23.58 32.93
CA ALA A 41 -58.76 22.45 32.10
C ALA A 41 -60.27 22.27 32.20
N ALA A 42 -60.99 22.71 31.16
CA ALA A 42 -62.46 22.77 31.14
C ALA A 42 -63.07 23.56 32.33
N GLY A 43 -62.37 24.63 32.75
CA GLY A 43 -62.69 25.42 33.94
C GLY A 43 -61.49 25.57 34.86
N TYR A 44 -61.69 26.24 36.00
CA TYR A 44 -60.69 26.45 37.03
C TYR A 44 -60.68 25.29 38.03
N ILE A 45 -59.57 24.55 38.09
CA ILE A 45 -59.40 23.45 39.05
C ILE A 45 -58.38 23.88 40.12
N PRO A 46 -58.78 24.17 41.37
CA PRO A 46 -57.84 24.47 42.44
C PRO A 46 -57.12 23.20 42.88
N ILE A 47 -55.79 23.28 43.06
CA ILE A 47 -54.94 22.14 43.42
C ILE A 47 -54.41 22.30 44.84
N CYS A 48 -53.84 23.46 45.16
CA CYS A 48 -53.29 23.76 46.47
C CYS A 48 -53.34 25.27 46.73
N ARG A 49 -53.64 25.65 47.98
CA ARG A 49 -53.46 27.00 48.50
C ARG A 49 -52.29 26.94 49.49
N ILE A 50 -51.30 27.78 49.28
CA ILE A 50 -50.15 27.91 50.16
C ILE A 50 -50.37 29.19 50.94
N GLU A 51 -50.71 29.02 52.22
CA GLU A 51 -51.02 30.12 53.12
C GLU A 51 -49.76 30.88 53.52
N GLY A 52 -49.88 32.21 53.59
CA GLY A 52 -48.85 33.09 54.10
C GLY A 52 -48.67 33.02 55.61
N ALA A 53 -47.51 33.45 56.07
CA ALA A 53 -47.24 33.61 57.49
C ALA A 53 -48.11 34.76 58.03
N HIS A 54 -49.21 34.44 58.71
CA HIS A 54 -50.04 35.42 59.39
C HIS A 54 -49.22 36.14 60.48
N PRO A 55 -49.47 37.43 60.81
CA PRO A 55 -48.73 38.15 61.86
C PRO A 55 -48.70 37.45 63.23
N GLU A 56 -49.65 36.55 63.50
CA GLU A 56 -49.73 35.70 64.70
C GLU A 56 -48.67 34.58 64.74
N SER A 57 -47.98 34.29 63.64
CA SER A 57 -46.93 33.27 63.57
C SER A 57 -45.60 33.68 64.23
N GLY A 58 -45.43 34.98 64.55
CA GLY A 58 -44.22 35.51 65.18
C GLY A 58 -43.01 35.65 64.25
N PHE A 59 -43.20 35.50 62.94
CA PHE A 59 -42.19 35.77 61.91
C PHE A 59 -42.42 37.17 61.32
N ASP A 60 -41.40 38.01 61.37
CA ASP A 60 -41.50 39.48 61.20
C ASP A 60 -41.11 39.97 59.78
N GLU A 61 -41.02 39.07 58.79
CA GLU A 61 -40.76 39.48 57.41
C GLU A 61 -41.97 39.18 56.49
N ASP A 62 -42.28 40.15 55.64
CA ASP A 62 -43.36 40.12 54.63
C ASP A 62 -43.26 38.86 53.77
N PHE A 63 -44.34 38.07 53.61
CA PHE A 63 -44.47 36.89 52.72
C PHE A 63 -43.15 36.50 52.01
N GLN A 64 -42.29 35.82 52.77
CA GLN A 64 -40.86 35.74 52.52
C GLN A 64 -40.56 34.92 51.27
N MET A 65 -39.52 35.29 50.55
CA MET A 65 -39.04 34.68 49.29
C MET A 65 -39.11 33.13 49.25
N GLU A 66 -39.00 32.46 50.39
CA GLU A 66 -39.10 31.00 50.52
C GLU A 66 -40.50 30.44 50.22
N GLN A 67 -41.59 31.07 50.67
CA GLN A 67 -42.96 30.61 50.40
C GLN A 67 -43.28 30.74 48.91
N GLN A 68 -42.84 31.83 48.27
CA GLN A 68 -42.94 32.00 46.82
C GLN A 68 -42.14 30.92 46.08
N ALA A 69 -40.89 30.67 46.50
CA ALA A 69 -40.05 29.62 45.91
C ALA A 69 -40.65 28.21 46.07
N ASN A 70 -41.29 27.92 47.21
CA ASN A 70 -42.00 26.64 47.43
C ASN A 70 -43.19 26.49 46.48
N ALA A 71 -43.98 27.56 46.30
CA ALA A 71 -45.11 27.56 45.38
C ALA A 71 -44.67 27.37 43.92
N GLU A 72 -43.64 28.10 43.50
CA GLU A 72 -43.02 27.94 42.17
C GLU A 72 -42.48 26.52 41.98
N PHE A 73 -41.79 25.96 42.99
CA PHE A 73 -41.28 24.60 42.94
C PHE A 73 -42.39 23.56 42.78
N ILE A 74 -43.48 23.65 43.55
CA ILE A 74 -44.60 22.69 43.46
C ILE A 74 -45.30 22.80 42.10
N ALA A 75 -45.50 24.02 41.58
CA ALA A 75 -46.10 24.24 40.27
C ALA A 75 -45.21 23.70 39.13
N ALA A 76 -43.89 23.89 39.23
CA ALA A 76 -42.91 23.36 38.28
C ALA A 76 -42.76 21.83 38.37
N ALA A 77 -42.75 21.27 39.58
CA ALA A 77 -42.68 19.84 39.87
C ALA A 77 -44.05 19.13 39.79
N ASN A 78 -44.91 19.62 38.90
CA ASN A 78 -46.22 19.04 38.64
C ASN A 78 -46.11 17.61 38.05
N PRO A 79 -47.22 16.85 38.00
CA PRO A 79 -47.21 15.48 37.50
C PRO A 79 -46.72 15.33 36.07
N ALA A 80 -46.96 16.31 35.18
CA ALA A 80 -46.47 16.24 33.81
C ALA A 80 -44.94 16.31 33.75
N THR A 81 -44.34 17.24 34.49
CA THR A 81 -42.88 17.36 34.61
C THR A 81 -42.26 16.10 35.21
N VAL A 82 -42.83 15.57 36.29
CA VAL A 82 -42.31 14.35 36.95
C VAL A 82 -42.37 13.14 36.00
N LEU A 83 -43.48 12.95 35.28
CA LEU A 83 -43.60 11.85 34.31
C LEU A 83 -42.61 12.00 33.16
N ALA A 84 -42.42 13.21 32.62
CA ALA A 84 -41.44 13.47 31.57
C ALA A 84 -40.01 13.13 32.01
N LEU A 85 -39.62 13.49 33.24
CA LEU A 85 -38.32 13.15 33.82
C LEU A 85 -38.16 11.63 34.02
N LEU A 86 -39.23 10.93 34.42
CA LEU A 86 -39.21 9.47 34.55
C LEU A 86 -39.07 8.79 33.20
N ASP A 87 -39.78 9.25 32.17
CA ASP A 87 -39.67 8.75 30.80
C ASP A 87 -38.28 8.99 30.21
N GLU A 88 -37.68 10.17 30.46
CA GLU A 88 -36.30 10.45 30.08
C GLU A 88 -35.31 9.53 30.80
N ARG A 89 -35.48 9.34 32.11
CA ARG A 89 -34.64 8.42 32.90
C ARG A 89 -34.72 6.99 32.37
N GLU A 90 -35.92 6.48 32.08
CA GLU A 90 -36.11 5.14 31.53
C GLU A 90 -35.43 4.98 30.17
N ARG A 91 -35.56 5.97 29.28
CA ARG A 91 -34.85 6.00 27.99
C ARG A 91 -33.33 6.01 28.17
N ASN A 92 -32.82 6.82 29.10
CA ASN A 92 -31.39 6.89 29.40
C ASN A 92 -30.87 5.55 29.96
N GLN A 93 -31.64 4.89 30.82
CA GLN A 93 -31.30 3.55 31.32
C GLN A 93 -31.25 2.49 30.22
N GLN A 94 -32.21 2.52 29.29
CA GLN A 94 -32.21 1.62 28.14
C GLN A 94 -31.02 1.88 27.21
N TYR A 95 -30.66 3.15 27.00
CA TYR A 95 -29.50 3.55 26.21
C TYR A 95 -28.19 3.02 26.83
N ILE A 96 -28.01 3.19 28.15
CA ILE A 96 -26.84 2.68 28.87
C ILE A 96 -26.73 1.16 28.69
N LYS A 97 -27.81 0.40 28.91
CA LYS A 97 -27.82 -1.05 28.72
C LYS A 97 -27.40 -1.46 27.30
N ARG A 98 -27.89 -0.76 26.28
CA ARG A 98 -27.52 -1.03 24.88
C ARG A 98 -26.05 -0.76 24.62
N ARG A 99 -25.52 0.35 25.15
CA ARG A 99 -24.10 0.71 25.04
C ARG A 99 -23.20 -0.28 25.75
N ASP A 100 -23.60 -0.78 26.91
CA ASP A 100 -22.86 -1.80 27.65
C ASP A 100 -22.79 -3.10 26.84
N GLN A 101 -23.91 -3.53 26.24
CA GLN A 101 -23.94 -4.70 25.37
C GLN A 101 -23.07 -4.52 24.11
N GLU A 102 -23.17 -3.37 23.45
CA GLU A 102 -22.32 -3.04 22.29
C GLU A 102 -20.83 -3.04 22.66
N ASN A 103 -20.47 -2.48 23.82
CA ASN A 103 -19.09 -2.47 24.30
C ASN A 103 -18.58 -3.88 24.61
N GLU A 104 -19.43 -4.78 25.13
CA GLU A 104 -19.09 -6.18 25.35
C GLU A 104 -18.83 -6.92 24.03
N GLU A 105 -19.69 -6.72 23.02
CA GLU A 105 -19.51 -7.28 21.68
C GLU A 105 -18.23 -6.77 21.00
N ILE A 106 -17.93 -5.47 21.14
CA ILE A 106 -16.68 -4.87 20.67
C ILE A 106 -15.48 -5.50 21.38
N ALA A 107 -15.53 -5.67 22.72
CA ALA A 107 -14.45 -6.26 23.47
C ALA A 107 -14.15 -7.70 23.03
N LEU A 108 -15.19 -8.51 22.77
CA LEU A 108 -15.06 -9.86 22.25
C LEU A 108 -14.43 -9.87 20.84
N THR A 109 -14.87 -8.96 19.97
CA THR A 109 -14.36 -8.85 18.60
C THR A 109 -12.90 -8.41 18.58
N VAL A 110 -12.54 -7.40 19.35
CA VAL A 110 -11.16 -6.95 19.52
C VAL A 110 -10.29 -8.06 20.11
N GLY A 111 -10.83 -8.85 21.05
CA GLY A 111 -10.15 -10.03 21.59
C GLY A 111 -9.80 -11.05 20.51
N LYS A 112 -10.75 -11.42 19.65
CA LYS A 112 -10.52 -12.34 18.53
C LYS A 112 -9.48 -11.82 17.54
N LEU A 113 -9.61 -10.57 17.11
CA LEU A 113 -8.68 -9.94 16.17
C LEU A 113 -7.26 -9.87 16.72
N ARG A 114 -7.08 -9.70 18.04
CA ARG A 114 -5.74 -9.74 18.66
C ARG A 114 -5.08 -11.11 18.56
N VAL A 115 -5.86 -12.18 18.73
CA VAL A 115 -5.37 -13.56 18.58
C VAL A 115 -5.00 -13.83 17.12
N GLU A 116 -5.90 -13.53 16.19
CA GLU A 116 -5.65 -13.70 14.75
C GLU A 116 -4.42 -12.90 14.29
N LEU A 117 -4.25 -11.67 14.78
CA LEU A 117 -3.09 -10.85 14.47
C LEU A 117 -1.79 -11.47 14.98
N GLU A 118 -1.81 -12.10 16.15
CA GLU A 118 -0.64 -12.76 16.71
C GLU A 118 -0.27 -14.02 15.91
N GLU A 119 -1.26 -14.81 15.50
CA GLU A 119 -1.06 -15.96 14.62
C GLU A 119 -0.45 -15.54 13.27
N VAL A 120 -0.97 -14.46 12.66
CA VAL A 120 -0.42 -13.93 11.39
C VAL A 120 1.02 -13.45 11.57
N LYS A 121 1.35 -12.82 12.70
CA LYS A 121 2.73 -12.38 12.98
C LYS A 121 3.68 -13.56 13.11
N GLN A 122 3.29 -14.59 13.86
CA GLN A 122 4.10 -15.81 14.01
C GLN A 122 4.35 -16.46 12.65
N HIS A 123 3.31 -16.63 11.83
CA HIS A 123 3.46 -17.16 10.48
C HIS A 123 4.36 -16.30 9.58
N ALA A 124 4.28 -14.96 9.69
CA ALA A 124 5.16 -14.06 8.95
C ALA A 124 6.63 -14.20 9.37
N GLU A 125 6.88 -14.38 10.68
CA GLU A 125 8.22 -14.61 11.23
C GLU A 125 8.77 -15.96 10.75
N GLU A 126 8.01 -17.05 10.83
CA GLU A 126 8.36 -18.37 10.28
C GLU A 126 8.67 -18.30 8.77
N LEU A 127 7.84 -17.57 8.00
CA LEU A 127 8.07 -17.32 6.57
C LEU A 127 9.36 -16.54 6.32
N SER A 128 9.72 -15.61 7.21
CA SER A 128 10.96 -14.86 7.10
C SER A 128 12.19 -15.71 7.42
N GLU A 129 12.11 -16.56 8.46
CA GLU A 129 13.17 -17.51 8.82
C GLU A 129 13.38 -18.55 7.72
N THR A 130 12.30 -19.12 7.18
CA THR A 130 12.39 -20.08 6.07
C THR A 130 12.97 -19.44 4.80
N LYS A 131 12.66 -18.16 4.52
CA LYS A 131 13.32 -17.42 3.44
C LYS A 131 14.81 -17.20 3.72
N ALA A 132 15.19 -16.86 4.95
CA ALA A 132 16.58 -16.70 5.33
C ALA A 132 17.37 -18.01 5.18
N VAL A 133 16.80 -19.14 5.62
CA VAL A 133 17.38 -20.48 5.43
C VAL A 133 17.44 -20.87 3.95
N ARG A 134 16.40 -20.56 3.17
CA ARG A 134 16.39 -20.83 1.73
C ARG A 134 17.42 -19.98 0.97
N ASN A 135 17.71 -18.77 1.45
CA ASN A 135 18.73 -17.89 0.87
C ASN A 135 20.17 -18.34 1.19
N GLN A 136 20.35 -19.42 1.96
CA GLN A 136 21.65 -20.08 2.17
C GLN A 136 22.04 -20.97 0.98
N TRP A 137 21.67 -20.55 -0.24
CA TRP A 137 22.06 -21.24 -1.46
C TRP A 137 23.57 -21.08 -1.68
N ARG A 138 24.27 -22.21 -1.62
CA ARG A 138 25.72 -22.31 -1.73
C ARG A 138 26.06 -23.55 -2.56
N PRO A 139 26.25 -23.44 -3.87
CA PRO A 139 26.86 -24.52 -4.64
C PRO A 139 28.29 -24.79 -4.15
N ASP A 140 28.78 -26.02 -4.29
CA ASP A 140 30.17 -26.36 -3.92
C ASP A 140 31.20 -25.75 -4.87
N ILE A 141 30.78 -25.44 -6.10
CA ILE A 141 31.57 -24.79 -7.15
C ILE A 141 30.79 -23.59 -7.66
N CYS A 142 31.43 -22.43 -7.77
CA CYS A 142 30.84 -21.22 -8.32
C CYS A 142 30.39 -21.49 -9.77
N PRO A 143 29.11 -21.24 -10.11
CA PRO A 143 28.57 -21.59 -11.42
C PRO A 143 29.15 -20.75 -12.57
N ILE A 144 29.73 -19.58 -12.27
CA ILE A 144 30.26 -18.66 -13.29
C ILE A 144 31.78 -18.79 -13.39
N THR A 145 32.49 -18.79 -12.27
CA THR A 145 33.97 -18.80 -12.27
C THR A 145 34.58 -20.20 -12.12
N GLY A 146 33.80 -21.21 -11.73
CA GLY A 146 34.32 -22.56 -11.45
C GLY A 146 35.17 -22.67 -10.18
N ARG A 147 35.29 -21.58 -9.38
CA ARG A 147 36.04 -21.58 -8.12
C ARG A 147 35.33 -22.44 -7.08
N THR A 148 36.07 -23.16 -6.24
CA THR A 148 35.50 -23.97 -5.15
C THR A 148 35.04 -23.07 -4.00
N PHE A 149 33.95 -23.45 -3.34
CA PHE A 149 33.57 -22.78 -2.10
C PHE A 149 34.70 -22.85 -1.08
N PHE A 150 34.93 -21.75 -0.37
CA PHE A 150 35.91 -21.67 0.69
C PHE A 150 35.24 -21.51 2.06
N MET A 151 34.53 -20.40 2.29
CA MET A 151 33.85 -20.15 3.57
C MET A 151 32.73 -19.10 3.45
N TRP A 152 32.00 -18.90 4.54
CA TRP A 152 31.07 -17.78 4.68
C TRP A 152 31.79 -16.58 5.26
N ILE A 153 31.58 -15.40 4.68
CA ILE A 153 32.19 -14.13 5.14
C ILE A 153 31.07 -13.08 5.26
N GLU A 154 31.11 -12.29 6.33
CA GLU A 154 30.18 -11.18 6.54
C GLU A 154 30.49 -10.03 5.58
N HIS A 155 29.53 -9.71 4.72
CA HIS A 155 29.58 -8.61 3.77
C HIS A 155 28.81 -7.39 4.34
N PRO A 156 29.37 -6.17 4.26
CA PRO A 156 28.72 -4.97 4.80
C PRO A 156 27.31 -4.70 4.27
N THR A 157 27.03 -5.07 3.03
CA THR A 157 25.74 -4.79 2.37
C THR A 157 24.88 -6.04 2.14
N LEU A 158 25.49 -7.23 2.07
CA LEU A 158 24.81 -8.47 1.67
C LEU A 158 24.61 -9.43 2.86
N GLY A 159 25.13 -9.08 4.03
CA GLY A 159 25.16 -9.97 5.19
C GLY A 159 26.12 -11.13 4.97
N ASN A 160 25.84 -12.28 5.58
CA ASN A 160 26.73 -13.43 5.47
C ASN A 160 26.62 -14.08 4.08
N VAL A 161 27.68 -14.02 3.28
CA VAL A 161 27.69 -14.50 1.87
C VAL A 161 28.63 -15.70 1.70
N PRO A 162 28.30 -16.65 0.81
CA PRO A 162 29.21 -17.74 0.48
C PRO A 162 30.30 -17.20 -0.44
N THR A 163 31.57 -17.49 -0.12
CA THR A 163 32.71 -17.06 -0.92
C THR A 163 33.46 -18.24 -1.52
N TYR A 164 34.06 -17.99 -2.68
CA TYR A 164 34.67 -18.99 -3.55
C TYR A 164 36.09 -18.59 -3.91
N GLY A 165 37.03 -19.54 -3.90
CA GLY A 165 38.45 -19.27 -4.10
C GLY A 165 39.31 -20.06 -3.14
N GLY A 166 40.17 -19.37 -2.39
CA GLY A 166 41.12 -20.00 -1.47
C GLY A 166 41.60 -19.08 -0.35
N PRO A 167 42.67 -19.46 0.36
CA PRO A 167 43.12 -18.81 1.59
C PRO A 167 43.76 -17.43 1.39
N LEU A 168 44.12 -17.06 0.16
CA LEU A 168 44.65 -15.72 -0.17
C LEU A 168 43.51 -14.77 -0.51
N ASP A 169 42.65 -15.20 -1.42
CA ASP A 169 41.52 -14.41 -1.91
C ASP A 169 40.25 -15.24 -2.02
N SER A 170 39.15 -14.64 -1.59
CA SER A 170 37.82 -15.23 -1.66
C SER A 170 36.86 -14.26 -2.32
N TYR A 171 35.94 -14.79 -3.14
CA TYR A 171 35.13 -13.96 -4.01
C TYR A 171 33.65 -14.32 -3.88
N THR A 172 32.77 -13.33 -3.99
CA THR A 172 31.33 -13.58 -4.10
C THR A 172 30.97 -14.27 -5.41
N ILE A 173 29.78 -14.87 -5.48
CA ILE A 173 29.24 -15.36 -6.76
C ILE A 173 29.02 -14.13 -7.65
N PRO A 174 29.54 -14.12 -8.90
CA PRO A 174 29.42 -12.96 -9.75
C PRO A 174 27.96 -12.59 -10.03
N THR A 175 27.69 -11.29 -10.02
CA THR A 175 26.38 -10.73 -10.35
C THR A 175 26.46 -9.94 -11.64
N LYS A 176 25.37 -9.94 -12.41
CA LYS A 176 25.27 -9.19 -13.66
C LYS A 176 24.97 -7.72 -13.33
N ASP A 177 25.76 -6.81 -13.89
CA ASP A 177 25.52 -5.37 -13.77
C ASP A 177 24.49 -4.86 -14.80
N GLY A 178 24.26 -3.54 -14.80
CA GLY A 178 23.32 -2.88 -15.71
C GLY A 178 23.72 -2.93 -17.19
N ASP A 179 25.02 -3.07 -17.46
CA ASP A 179 25.60 -3.14 -18.81
C ASP A 179 25.70 -4.59 -19.33
N GLY A 180 25.45 -5.55 -18.44
CA GLY A 180 25.36 -6.97 -18.71
C GLY A 180 26.66 -7.74 -18.56
N GLU A 181 27.67 -7.12 -17.97
CA GLU A 181 28.93 -7.72 -17.56
C GLU A 181 28.77 -8.38 -16.18
N PHE A 182 29.54 -9.45 -15.93
CA PHE A 182 29.60 -10.06 -14.61
C PHE A 182 30.77 -9.51 -13.79
N SER A 183 30.47 -9.09 -12.56
CA SER A 183 31.45 -8.64 -11.58
C SER A 183 31.28 -9.39 -10.27
N CYS A 184 32.37 -9.54 -9.51
CA CYS A 184 32.36 -10.10 -8.16
C CYS A 184 33.15 -9.24 -7.18
N GLU A 185 32.81 -9.33 -5.91
CA GLU A 185 33.52 -8.65 -4.82
C GLU A 185 34.57 -9.58 -4.23
N ARG A 186 35.78 -9.06 -4.01
CA ARG A 186 36.92 -9.80 -3.47
C ARG A 186 37.08 -9.49 -1.98
N TYR A 187 37.31 -10.53 -1.20
CA TYR A 187 37.78 -10.45 0.16
C TYR A 187 39.25 -10.86 0.18
N ASP A 188 40.09 -9.93 0.59
CA ASP A 188 41.53 -10.10 0.72
C ASP A 188 41.83 -10.58 2.13
N HIS A 189 42.33 -11.82 2.28
CA HIS A 189 42.58 -12.41 3.59
C HIS A 189 43.86 -11.90 4.24
N ASP A 190 44.81 -11.40 3.45
CA ASP A 190 46.05 -10.81 3.98
C ASP A 190 45.77 -9.43 4.58
N PHE A 191 44.89 -8.66 3.94
CA PHE A 191 44.39 -7.37 4.44
C PHE A 191 43.29 -7.53 5.51
N GLY A 192 42.49 -8.60 5.42
CA GLY A 192 41.37 -8.87 6.30
C GLY A 192 40.13 -8.01 6.00
N GLY A 193 39.85 -7.76 4.72
CA GLY A 193 38.73 -6.89 4.33
C GLY A 193 38.27 -7.04 2.89
N TRP A 194 37.08 -6.51 2.62
CA TRP A 194 36.51 -6.40 1.28
C TRP A 194 37.20 -5.28 0.49
N VAL A 195 37.52 -5.57 -0.77
CA VAL A 195 38.19 -4.64 -1.68
C VAL A 195 37.34 -4.45 -2.94
N GLU A 196 37.68 -3.43 -3.75
CA GLU A 196 36.92 -3.07 -4.95
C GLU A 196 36.67 -4.26 -5.89
N SER A 197 35.51 -4.23 -6.53
CA SER A 197 35.00 -5.31 -7.37
C SER A 197 35.90 -5.58 -8.57
N GLU A 198 36.12 -6.86 -8.86
CA GLU A 198 36.84 -7.32 -10.05
C GLU A 198 35.82 -7.61 -11.17
N CYS A 199 36.00 -6.95 -12.31
CA CYS A 199 35.23 -7.21 -13.53
C CYS A 199 35.80 -8.44 -14.25
N LEU A 200 34.94 -9.41 -14.57
CA LEU A 200 35.38 -10.69 -15.14
C LEU A 200 35.48 -10.69 -16.67
N GLY A 201 35.02 -9.63 -17.35
CA GLY A 201 35.00 -9.59 -18.82
C GLY A 201 34.11 -10.66 -19.45
N LEU A 202 33.19 -11.24 -18.68
CA LEU A 202 32.23 -12.23 -19.14
C LEU A 202 30.90 -11.55 -19.44
N TYR A 203 30.32 -11.84 -20.61
CA TYR A 203 29.01 -11.35 -21.02
C TYR A 203 28.11 -12.54 -21.38
N LEU A 204 26.82 -12.44 -21.05
CA LEU A 204 25.83 -13.37 -21.59
C LEU A 204 25.67 -13.11 -23.09
N ILE A 205 26.14 -14.04 -23.91
CA ILE A 205 25.78 -14.09 -25.32
C ILE A 205 24.38 -14.73 -25.39
N ASP A 206 23.38 -14.00 -25.88
CA ASP A 206 22.07 -14.58 -26.17
C ASP A 206 22.23 -15.67 -27.22
N ASP A 207 21.61 -16.83 -27.02
CA ASP A 207 21.60 -17.95 -27.98
C ASP A 207 21.23 -17.46 -29.39
N ARG A 208 20.38 -16.44 -29.48
CA ARG A 208 20.02 -15.81 -30.75
C ARG A 208 21.19 -15.08 -31.40
N GLU A 209 22.00 -14.34 -30.64
CA GLU A 209 23.19 -13.67 -31.17
C GLU A 209 24.25 -14.70 -31.55
N GLN A 210 24.39 -15.78 -30.78
CA GLN A 210 25.30 -16.86 -31.12
C GLN A 210 24.88 -17.55 -32.43
N CYS A 211 23.60 -17.86 -32.62
CA CYS A 211 23.06 -18.38 -33.88
C CYS A 211 23.31 -17.41 -35.05
N ARG A 212 23.13 -16.10 -34.86
CA ARG A 212 23.38 -15.10 -35.90
C ARG A 212 24.85 -15.04 -36.30
N VAL A 213 25.78 -15.13 -35.35
CA VAL A 213 27.21 -15.17 -35.63
C VAL A 213 27.56 -16.43 -36.42
N TYR A 214 27.06 -17.60 -36.00
CA TYR A 214 27.28 -18.84 -36.75
C TYR A 214 26.70 -18.79 -38.17
N GLU A 215 25.47 -18.28 -38.34
CA GLU A 215 24.85 -18.09 -39.67
C GLU A 215 25.66 -17.12 -40.54
N LEU A 216 26.20 -16.06 -39.96
CA LEU A 216 27.03 -15.09 -40.67
C LEU A 216 28.38 -15.69 -41.09
N GLU A 217 29.04 -16.43 -40.19
CA GLU A 217 30.29 -17.13 -40.50
C GLU A 217 30.09 -18.16 -41.61
N GLU A 218 29.00 -18.92 -41.58
CA GLU A 218 28.64 -19.87 -42.64
C GLU A 218 28.38 -19.15 -43.97
N ARG A 219 27.64 -18.03 -43.95
CA ARG A 219 27.37 -17.23 -45.15
C ARG A 219 28.63 -16.58 -45.73
N VAL A 220 29.56 -16.13 -44.88
CA VAL A 220 30.87 -15.63 -45.34
C VAL A 220 31.64 -16.74 -46.04
N LYS A 221 31.71 -17.93 -45.44
CA LYS A 221 32.39 -19.09 -46.03
C LYS A 221 31.77 -19.56 -47.36
N GLU A 222 30.44 -19.52 -47.47
CA GLU A 222 29.72 -19.76 -48.73
C GLU A 222 30.10 -18.72 -49.79
N LEU A 223 30.10 -17.44 -49.44
CA LEU A 223 30.45 -16.36 -50.37
C LEU A 223 31.92 -16.39 -50.80
N GLU A 224 32.84 -16.77 -49.92
CA GLU A 224 34.27 -16.90 -50.24
C GLU A 224 34.57 -18.05 -51.20
N THR A 225 33.75 -19.11 -51.19
CA THR A 225 33.91 -20.29 -52.07
C THR A 225 33.12 -20.20 -53.37
N ARG A 226 32.26 -19.19 -53.51
CA ARG A 226 31.40 -19.03 -54.68
C ARG A 226 32.17 -18.47 -55.88
N GLU A 227 32.27 -19.29 -56.93
CA GLU A 227 32.93 -18.92 -58.18
C GLU A 227 31.97 -18.19 -59.14
N VAL A 228 32.24 -16.92 -59.44
CA VAL A 228 31.42 -16.11 -60.36
C VAL A 228 31.79 -16.44 -61.81
N HIS A 229 30.85 -17.02 -62.54
CA HIS A 229 31.02 -17.35 -63.95
C HIS A 229 30.74 -16.15 -64.84
N LEU A 230 31.71 -15.77 -65.66
CA LEU A 230 31.54 -14.68 -66.63
C LEU A 230 30.63 -15.11 -67.80
N PRO A 231 29.88 -14.17 -68.41
CA PRO A 231 29.12 -14.45 -69.62
C PRO A 231 29.99 -14.99 -70.74
N THR A 232 29.46 -15.95 -71.52
CA THR A 232 30.20 -16.75 -72.52
C THR A 232 31.02 -15.94 -73.53
N ARG A 233 30.64 -14.67 -73.78
CA ARG A 233 31.27 -13.76 -74.74
C ARG A 233 32.53 -13.06 -74.23
N TYR A 234 32.87 -13.20 -72.95
CA TYR A 234 33.99 -12.49 -72.32
C TYR A 234 34.97 -13.45 -71.64
N GLY A 235 36.23 -13.04 -71.53
CA GLY A 235 37.27 -13.75 -70.82
C GLY A 235 38.19 -12.80 -70.06
N LEU A 236 38.88 -13.32 -69.04
CA LEU A 236 39.92 -12.59 -68.31
C LEU A 236 41.26 -12.73 -69.02
N ARG A 237 41.99 -11.62 -69.19
CA ARG A 237 43.38 -11.61 -69.66
C ARG A 237 44.25 -10.84 -68.69
N TYR A 238 45.45 -11.36 -68.45
CA TYR A 238 46.48 -10.69 -67.66
C TYR A 238 47.25 -9.70 -68.53
N GLY A 239 47.49 -8.47 -68.04
CA GLY A 239 48.35 -7.45 -68.66
C GLY A 239 47.88 -6.95 -70.03
N HIS A 240 46.93 -6.01 -70.05
CA HIS A 240 46.47 -5.39 -71.30
C HIS A 240 47.37 -4.21 -71.67
N PRO A 241 47.72 -3.98 -72.97
CA PRO A 241 48.61 -2.89 -73.39
C PRO A 241 48.12 -1.45 -73.12
N ILE A 242 46.94 -1.27 -72.51
CA ILE A 242 46.38 0.03 -72.13
C ILE A 242 46.50 0.26 -70.60
N ASN A 243 46.40 -0.80 -69.78
CA ASN A 243 46.51 -0.80 -68.32
C ASN A 243 47.40 -1.97 -67.89
N ASP A 244 48.72 -1.83 -68.08
CA ASP A 244 49.70 -2.89 -67.83
C ASP A 244 49.93 -3.17 -66.33
N ASP A 245 49.42 -2.29 -65.47
CA ASP A 245 49.49 -2.34 -64.01
C ASP A 245 48.31 -3.07 -63.34
N GLU A 246 47.23 -3.37 -64.07
CA GLU A 246 46.08 -4.09 -63.54
C GLU A 246 46.22 -5.61 -63.71
N ARG A 247 45.99 -6.37 -62.61
CA ARG A 247 46.22 -7.83 -62.60
C ARG A 247 45.37 -8.58 -63.63
N HIS A 248 44.13 -8.17 -63.91
CA HIS A 248 43.29 -8.84 -64.91
C HIS A 248 42.31 -7.86 -65.55
N VAL A 249 42.19 -7.92 -66.88
CA VAL A 249 41.26 -7.09 -67.67
C VAL A 249 40.28 -8.02 -68.42
N MET A 250 38.99 -7.67 -68.42
CA MET A 250 37.94 -8.43 -69.12
C MET A 250 37.87 -8.02 -70.58
N ILE A 251 37.94 -8.98 -71.51
CA ILE A 251 38.02 -8.71 -72.96
C ILE A 251 36.97 -9.55 -73.71
N PRO A 252 36.30 -8.99 -74.74
CA PRO A 252 35.42 -9.75 -75.63
C PRO A 252 36.19 -10.81 -76.43
N LYS A 253 35.61 -12.00 -76.58
CA LYS A 253 36.14 -13.05 -77.47
C LYS A 253 35.91 -12.67 -78.94
N GLU A 254 36.86 -13.02 -79.81
CA GLU A 254 36.73 -13.01 -81.28
C GLU A 254 36.30 -11.66 -81.91
N ASN A 255 37.06 -10.58 -81.67
CA ASN A 255 36.80 -9.23 -82.23
C ASN A 255 35.42 -8.64 -81.89
N GLY A 256 34.77 -9.11 -80.81
CA GLY A 256 33.52 -8.53 -80.31
C GLY A 256 33.68 -7.09 -79.79
N CYS A 257 32.56 -6.36 -79.70
CA CYS A 257 32.54 -5.01 -79.13
C CYS A 257 32.81 -5.04 -77.61
N TRP A 258 33.45 -3.98 -77.10
CA TRP A 258 33.63 -3.76 -75.66
C TRP A 258 32.28 -3.64 -74.95
N LEU A 259 32.20 -4.09 -73.70
CA LEU A 259 30.98 -4.04 -72.88
C LEU A 259 30.51 -2.60 -72.73
N TYR A 260 29.23 -2.35 -72.99
CA TYR A 260 28.58 -1.14 -72.52
C TYR A 260 28.19 -1.31 -71.05
N LEU A 261 28.01 -0.20 -70.32
CA LEU A 261 27.62 -0.20 -68.90
C LEU A 261 26.43 -1.14 -68.62
N ALA A 262 25.45 -1.16 -69.52
CA ALA A 262 24.27 -2.02 -69.42
C ALA A 262 24.58 -3.52 -69.43
N ASP A 263 25.58 -3.96 -70.19
CA ASP A 263 25.97 -5.37 -70.26
C ASP A 263 26.72 -5.81 -68.98
N LEU A 264 27.54 -4.90 -68.42
CA LEU A 264 28.20 -5.11 -67.13
C LEU A 264 27.19 -5.18 -65.99
N GLU A 265 26.22 -4.26 -65.96
CA GLU A 265 25.13 -4.28 -64.98
C GLU A 265 24.30 -5.55 -65.09
N HIS A 266 24.01 -6.00 -66.30
CA HIS A 266 23.30 -7.26 -66.52
C HIS A 266 24.09 -8.45 -65.96
N ALA A 267 25.39 -8.54 -66.25
CA ALA A 267 26.23 -9.62 -65.76
C ALA A 267 26.31 -9.66 -64.22
N LEU A 268 26.48 -8.50 -63.59
CA LEU A 268 26.50 -8.38 -62.13
C LEU A 268 25.15 -8.76 -61.50
N ARG A 269 24.02 -8.37 -62.11
CA ARG A 269 22.68 -8.79 -61.66
C ARG A 269 22.45 -10.29 -61.82
N VAL A 270 22.88 -10.89 -62.93
CA VAL A 270 22.83 -12.36 -63.13
C VAL A 270 23.68 -13.08 -62.09
N ALA A 271 24.83 -12.51 -61.71
CA ALA A 271 25.65 -12.99 -60.62
C ALA A 271 25.06 -12.71 -59.21
N GLY A 272 23.83 -12.17 -59.12
CA GLY A 272 23.14 -11.90 -57.86
C GLY A 272 23.66 -10.69 -57.08
N ILE A 273 24.53 -9.87 -57.68
CA ILE A 273 25.09 -8.68 -57.07
C ILE A 273 24.14 -7.50 -57.31
N ARG A 274 23.63 -6.91 -56.22
CA ARG A 274 22.76 -5.74 -56.31
C ARG A 274 23.59 -4.47 -56.49
N ILE A 275 23.39 -3.76 -57.60
CA ILE A 275 23.98 -2.45 -57.86
C ILE A 275 23.00 -1.38 -57.39
N LYS A 276 23.42 -0.43 -56.54
CA LYS A 276 22.60 0.72 -56.14
C LYS A 276 22.93 1.91 -57.04
N GLY A 277 21.94 2.42 -57.75
CA GLY A 277 22.03 3.64 -58.57
C GLY A 277 21.85 3.37 -60.05
N GLY A 278 20.76 3.88 -60.59
CA GLY A 278 20.37 3.97 -62.00
C GLY A 278 19.14 4.85 -62.07
#